data_AF-A0A5C0ZS28-F1
#
_entry.id   AF-A0A5C0ZS28-F1
#
_cell.length_a   1.000
_cell.length_b   1.000
_cell.length_c   1.000
_cell.angle_alpha   90.00
_cell.angle_beta   90.00
_cell.angle_gamma   90.00
#
_symmetry.space_group_name_H-M   'P 1'
#
loop_
_entity.id
_entity.type
_entity.pdbx_description
1 polymer ?
#
loop_
_entity_poly.entity_id
_entity_poly.type
_entity_poly.pdbx_seq_one_letter_code
_entity_poly.pdbx_strand_id
1 'polypeptide(L)' 'MPFEYFKPCEELKPYIHSYWTLKGTNGAYEVFYPDTCVDIVVNMGDRFATSQQNIVLEPQTAYLGGALTEAIYEKVS' A
#
# COMPACT_ATOMS: atom_id res chain seq x y z
N MET A 1 11.60 2.11 -9.66
CA MET A 1 10.16 2.32 -9.92
C MET A 1 9.84 3.75 -9.61
N PRO A 2 9.11 4.49 -10.46
CA PRO A 2 8.68 5.83 -10.10
C PRO A 2 7.49 5.69 -9.16
N PHE A 3 7.76 5.57 -7.86
CA PHE A 3 6.76 5.89 -6.86
C PHE A 3 6.53 7.39 -6.95
N GLU A 4 5.28 7.79 -7.17
CA GLU A 4 4.91 9.19 -7.08
C GLU A 4 4.49 9.46 -5.64
N TYR A 5 5.39 10.13 -4.90
CA TYR A 5 5.08 10.65 -3.58
C TYR A 5 4.26 11.91 -3.73
N PHE A 6 3.16 11.98 -2.99
CA PHE A 6 2.39 13.22 -2.87
C PHE A 6 2.25 13.60 -1.41
N LYS A 7 2.26 14.91 -1.15
CA LYS A 7 1.99 15.42 0.18
C LYS A 7 0.48 15.32 0.48
N PRO A 8 0.08 14.99 1.71
CA PRO A 8 -1.32 15.07 2.12
C PRO A 8 -1.86 16.49 1.91
N CYS A 9 -3.16 16.63 1.68
CA CYS A 9 -3.83 17.92 1.79
C CYS A 9 -3.70 18.45 3.23
N GLU A 10 -3.89 19.76 3.42
CA GLU A 10 -3.66 20.41 4.72
C GLU A 10 -4.45 19.75 5.87
N GLU A 11 -5.67 19.27 5.60
CA GLU A 11 -6.52 18.62 6.59
C GLU A 11 -5.97 17.25 7.06
N LEU A 12 -5.21 16.56 6.22
CA LEU A 12 -4.70 15.21 6.49
C LEU A 12 -3.27 15.18 7.04
N LYS A 13 -2.54 16.31 6.96
CA LYS A 13 -1.15 16.41 7.44
C LYS A 13 -0.92 15.96 8.89
N PRO A 14 -1.83 16.18 9.86
CA PRO A 14 -1.61 15.74 11.23
C PRO A 14 -1.69 14.22 11.41
N TYR A 15 -2.29 13.52 10.44
CA TYR A 15 -2.66 12.10 10.57
C TYR A 15 -1.86 11.20 9.64
N ILE A 16 -1.40 11.73 8.50
CA ILE A 16 -0.80 10.91 7.44
C ILE A 16 0.56 11.50 7.09
N HIS A 17 1.60 10.75 7.40
CA HIS A 17 2.98 11.15 7.13
C HIS A 17 3.31 11.11 5.64
N SER A 18 2.77 10.12 4.92
CA SER A 18 3.11 9.86 3.51
C SER A 18 1.95 9.22 2.77
N TYR A 19 1.85 9.53 1.47
CA TYR A 19 0.99 8.83 0.51
C TYR A 19 1.82 8.39 -0.69
N TRP A 20 1.52 7.20 -1.20
CA TRP A 20 2.05 6.71 -2.47
C TRP A 20 0.95 5.99 -3.25
N THR A 21 1.05 6.03 -4.58
CA THR A 21 0.20 5.22 -5.46
C THR A 21 1.07 4.20 -6.17
N LEU A 22 0.69 2.94 -6.09
CA LEU A 22 1.26 1.89 -6.92
C LEU A 22 0.35 1.65 -8.12
N LYS A 23 0.90 1.75 -9.33
CA LYS A 23 0.22 1.36 -10.57
C LYS A 23 0.87 0.08 -11.06
N GLY A 24 0.12 -1.02 -11.08
CA GLY A 24 0.61 -2.31 -11.53
C GLY A 24 1.03 -2.27 -13.00
N THR A 25 2.32 -2.43 -13.26
CA THR A 25 2.86 -2.86 -14.57
C THR A 25 3.71 -4.11 -14.29
N ASN A 26 3.66 -5.13 -15.16
CA ASN A 26 4.36 -6.41 -15.00
C ASN A 26 5.73 -6.27 -14.31
N GLY A 27 5.91 -6.92 -13.16
CA GLY A 27 7.18 -6.90 -12.41
C GLY A 27 7.34 -5.74 -11.43
N ALA A 28 6.23 -5.14 -10.98
CA ALA A 28 6.25 -4.24 -9.83
C ALA A 28 6.62 -5.02 -8.56
N TYR A 29 7.33 -4.37 -7.64
CA TYR A 29 7.61 -4.92 -6.31
C TYR A 29 7.05 -3.94 -5.28
N GLU A 30 6.29 -4.47 -4.33
CA GLU A 30 5.95 -3.75 -3.11
C GLU A 30 7.10 -3.90 -2.12
N VAL A 31 7.60 -2.77 -1.65
CA VAL A 31 8.52 -2.72 -0.52
C VAL A 31 7.82 -1.98 0.59
N PHE A 32 7.46 -2.70 1.64
CA PHE A 32 6.98 -2.08 2.85
C PHE A 32 8.10 -2.08 3.89
N TYR A 33 8.43 -0.90 4.39
CA TYR A 33 9.47 -0.72 5.40
C TYR A 33 8.86 -0.76 6.80
N PRO A 34 9.56 -1.35 7.78
CA PRO A 34 9.10 -1.36 9.16
C PRO A 34 9.23 0.04 9.74
N ASP A 35 8.10 0.74 9.83
CA ASP A 35 8.01 2.09 10.38
C ASP A 35 7.13 2.14 11.63
N THR A 36 6.65 0.98 12.10
CA THR A 36 5.73 0.80 13.24
C THR A 36 4.37 1.50 13.07
N CYS A 37 4.06 2.00 11.87
CA CYS A 37 2.81 2.69 11.57
C CYS A 37 1.75 1.71 11.05
N VAL A 38 0.49 2.07 11.25
CA VAL A 38 -0.65 1.37 10.63
C VAL A 38 -0.83 1.94 9.23
N ASP A 39 -0.89 1.07 8.24
CA ASP A 39 -1.13 1.44 6.85
C ASP A 39 -2.63 1.36 6.51
N ILE A 40 -3.09 2.26 5.66
CA ILE A 40 -4.42 2.17 5.04
C ILE A 40 -4.20 1.87 3.56
N VAL A 41 -4.68 0.71 3.13
CA VAL A 41 -4.61 0.28 1.72
C VAL A 41 -6.00 0.39 1.10
N VAL A 42 -6.13 1.08 -0.02
CA VAL A 42 -7.40 1.23 -0.74
C VAL A 42 -7.26 0.63 -2.13
N ASN A 43 -8.05 -0.39 -2.44
CA ASN A 43 -8.09 -0.94 -3.80
C ASN A 43 -9.06 -0.13 -4.66
N MET A 44 -8.53 0.68 -5.57
CA MET A 44 -9.32 1.47 -6.52
C MET A 44 -9.52 0.78 -7.88
N GLY A 45 -8.92 -0.41 -8.07
CA GLY A 45 -8.97 -1.17 -9.31
C GLY A 45 -9.83 -2.43 -9.20
N ASP A 46 -9.57 -3.37 -10.10
CA ASP A 46 -10.20 -4.70 -10.06
C ASP A 46 -9.73 -5.52 -8.86
N ARG A 47 -10.41 -6.65 -8.64
CA ARG A 47 -10.08 -7.61 -7.60
C ARG A 47 -8.61 -8.02 -7.70
N PHE A 48 -7.86 -7.86 -6.60
CA PHE A 48 -6.43 -8.14 -6.55
C PHE A 48 -6.14 -9.17 -5.47
N ALA A 49 -5.54 -10.30 -5.86
CA ALA A 49 -5.09 -11.32 -4.91
C ALA A 49 -3.64 -11.03 -4.52
N THR A 50 -3.41 -10.82 -3.23
CA THR A 50 -2.06 -10.58 -2.71
C THR A 50 -1.32 -11.92 -2.60
N SER A 51 0.00 -11.92 -2.81
CA SER A 51 0.87 -13.07 -2.53
C SER A 51 0.90 -13.43 -1.04
N GLN A 52 0.69 -12.45 -0.17
CA GLN A 52 0.60 -12.65 1.28
C GLN A 52 -0.74 -13.23 1.71
N GLN A 53 -0.69 -14.29 2.51
CA GLN A 53 -1.78 -14.80 3.35
C GLN A 53 -3.10 -15.13 2.62
N ASN A 54 -3.08 -15.31 1.29
CA ASN A 54 -4.29 -15.49 0.47
C ASN A 54 -5.34 -14.39 0.68
N ILE A 55 -4.90 -13.16 0.92
CA ILE A 55 -5.80 -12.03 1.07
C ILE A 55 -6.23 -11.56 -0.32
N VAL A 56 -7.51 -11.23 -0.45
CA VAL A 56 -8.08 -10.69 -1.68
C VAL A 56 -8.60 -9.29 -1.39
N LEU A 57 -8.02 -8.32 -2.09
CA LEU A 57 -8.47 -6.93 -2.07
C LEU A 57 -9.61 -6.76 -3.07
N GLU A 58 -10.82 -6.58 -2.56
CA GLU A 58 -12.01 -6.34 -3.35
C GLU A 58 -12.04 -4.89 -3.88
N PRO A 59 -12.64 -4.65 -5.05
CA PRO A 59 -12.74 -3.31 -5.62
C PRO A 59 -13.40 -2.31 -4.65
N GLN A 60 -12.91 -1.07 -4.66
CA GLN A 60 -13.43 0.06 -3.88
C GLN A 60 -13.47 -0.19 -2.36
N THR A 61 -12.60 -1.06 -1.86
CA THR A 61 -12.54 -1.43 -0.44
C THR A 61 -11.25 -0.93 0.21
N ALA A 62 -11.36 -0.47 1.46
CA ALA A 62 -10.25 -0.05 2.29
C ALA A 62 -9.90 -1.13 3.31
N TYR A 63 -8.60 -1.32 3.55
CA TYR A 63 -8.02 -2.32 4.42
C TYR A 63 -7.02 -1.66 5.38
N LEU A 64 -6.90 -2.21 6.59
CA LEU A 64 -5.89 -1.79 7.54
C LEU A 64 -4.75 -2.81 7.55
N GLY A 65 -3.56 -2.35 7.18
CA GLY A 65 -2.31 -3.07 7.38
C GLY A 65 -1.81 -2.83 8.81
N GLY A 66 -1.50 -3.89 9.55
CA GLY A 66 -0.91 -3.76 10.88
C GLY A 66 0.48 -3.14 10.83
N ALA A 67 0.98 -2.72 12.00
CA ALA A 67 2.33 -2.18 12.13
C ALA A 67 3.38 -3.20 11.65
N LEU A 68 4.11 -2.84 10.61
CA LEU A 68 5.19 -3.67 10.09
C LEU A 68 6.37 -3.63 11.07
N THR A 69 6.74 -4.80 11.55
CA THR A 69 7.91 -4.99 12.42
C THR A 69 9.15 -5.43 11.64
N GLU A 70 8.97 -5.87 10.39
CA GLU A 70 10.03 -6.33 9.49
C GLU A 70 9.76 -5.84 8.05
N ALA A 71 10.81 -5.71 7.25
CA ALA A 71 10.68 -5.29 5.85
C ALA A 71 10.16 -6.42 4.98
N ILE A 72 9.18 -6.12 4.14
CA ILE A 72 8.56 -7.08 3.22
C ILE A 72 8.88 -6.66 1.78
N TYR A 73 9.38 -7.61 0.98
CA TYR A 73 9.71 -7.41 -0.43
C TYR A 73 8.93 -8.42 -1.25
N GLU A 74 7.89 -7.97 -1.96
CA GLU A 74 7.07 -8.88 -2.76
C GLU A 74 6.90 -8.42 -4.19
N LYS A 75 6.89 -9.38 -5.10
CA LYS A 75 6.61 -9.14 -6.50
C LYS A 75 5.10 -9.11 -6.69
N VAL A 76 4.59 -7.96 -7.12
CA VAL A 76 3.22 -7.79 -7.58
C VAL A 76 3.13 -8.43 -8.97
N SER A 77 2.45 -9.57 -9.05
CA SER A 77 2.20 -10.32 -10.30
C SER A 77 0.92 -9.89 -10.97
#